data_AF-A0A6G3LK44-F1
#
_entry.id   AF-A0A6G3LK44-F1
#
_cell.length_a   1.000
_cell.length_b   1.000
_cell.length_c   1.000
_cell.angle_alpha   90.00
_cell.angle_beta   90.00
_cell.angle_gamma   90.00
#
_symmetry.space_group_name_H-M   'P 1'
#
loop_
_entity.id
_entity.type
_entity.pdbx_description
1 polymer ?
#
loop_
_entity_poly.entity_id
_entity_poly.type
_entity_poly.pdbx_seq_one_letter_code
_entity_poly.pdbx_strand_id
1 'polypeptide(L)' 'MEYVTVSAKVKRELYEKLKKYNISVSRVIRRALEEEIKRKEEEEIKRKLGEAQAILKKIPPDEIVNSIRESREER' A
#
# COMPACT_ATOMS: atom_id res chain seq x y z
N MET A 1 -7.31 -18.99 -9.94
CA MET A 1 -7.42 -17.96 -8.88
C MET A 1 -8.11 -18.60 -7.69
N GLU A 2 -7.42 -18.66 -6.56
CA GLU A 2 -7.94 -19.21 -5.32
C GLU A 2 -8.74 -18.11 -4.59
N TYR A 3 -9.99 -18.39 -4.26
CA TYR A 3 -10.86 -17.44 -3.57
C TYR A 3 -11.17 -17.97 -2.18
N VAL A 4 -11.01 -17.10 -1.17
CA VAL A 4 -11.40 -17.41 0.21
C VAL A 4 -12.73 -16.74 0.50
N THR A 5 -13.68 -17.50 1.06
CA THR A 5 -14.97 -16.94 1.48
C THR A 5 -14.84 -16.31 2.86
N VAL A 6 -15.06 -15.01 2.93
CA VAL A 6 -15.16 -14.28 4.20
C VAL A 6 -16.62 -13.94 4.48
N SER A 7 -17.08 -14.29 5.68
CA SER A 7 -18.44 -13.98 6.15
C SER A 7 -18.41 -12.77 7.08
N ALA A 8 -19.16 -11.72 6.73
CA ALA A 8 -19.29 -10.51 7.54
C ALA A 8 -20.78 -10.22 7.80
N LYS A 9 -21.12 -9.92 9.06
CA LYS A 9 -22.46 -9.47 9.42
C LYS A 9 -22.61 -7.99 9.05
N VAL A 10 -23.70 -7.66 8.36
CA VAL A 10 -24.06 -6.28 8.01
C VAL A 10 -25.42 -5.94 8.61
N LYS A 11 -25.62 -4.66 8.93
CA LYS A 11 -26.93 -4.17 9.40
C LYS A 11 -27.96 -4.41 8.31
N ARG A 12 -29.15 -4.87 8.71
CA ARG A 12 -30.25 -5.20 7.79
C ARG A 12 -30.64 -4.03 6.90
N GLU A 13 -30.76 -2.84 7.48
CA GLU A 13 -31.08 -1.60 6.74
C GLU A 13 -30.08 -1.31 5.61
N LEU A 14 -28.79 -1.59 5.84
CA LEU A 14 -27.75 -1.37 4.83
C LEU A 14 -27.89 -2.37 3.68
N TYR A 15 -28.15 -3.64 4.01
CA TYR A 15 -28.40 -4.66 3.01
C TYR A 15 -29.64 -4.36 2.16
N GLU A 16 -30.72 -3.89 2.80
CA GLU A 16 -31.95 -3.49 2.10
C GLU A 16 -31.72 -2.30 1.17
N LYS A 17 -30.93 -1.31 1.59
CA LYS A 17 -30.52 -0.19 0.71
C LYS A 17 -29.68 -0.70 -0.47
N LEU A 18 -28.67 -1.53 -0.22
CA LEU A 18 -27.83 -2.11 -1.28
C LEU A 18 -28.68 -2.87 -2.30
N LYS A 19 -29.66 -3.66 -1.84
CA LYS A 19 -30.60 -4.37 -2.71
C LYS A 19 -31.50 -3.40 -3.49
N LYS A 20 -32.06 -2.37 -2.84
CA LYS A 20 -32.92 -1.35 -3.47
C LYS A 20 -32.20 -0.62 -4.62
N TYR A 21 -30.92 -0.33 -4.43
CA TYR A 21 -30.09 0.35 -5.44
C TYR A 21 -29.37 -0.62 -6.39
N ASN A 22 -29.67 -1.92 -6.32
CA ASN A 22 -29.07 -2.96 -7.16
C ASN A 22 -27.53 -3.00 -7.08
N ILE A 23 -26.97 -2.64 -5.92
CA ILE A 23 -25.52 -2.60 -5.67
C ILE A 23 -25.02 -3.99 -5.29
N SER A 24 -24.02 -4.48 -6.00
CA SER A 24 -23.39 -5.77 -5.71
C SER A 24 -22.50 -5.68 -4.46
N VAL A 25 -22.94 -6.32 -3.37
CA VAL A 25 -22.21 -6.39 -2.09
C VAL A 25 -20.80 -6.97 -2.29
N SER A 26 -20.69 -8.06 -3.05
CA SER A 26 -19.40 -8.70 -3.32
C SER A 26 -18.44 -7.78 -4.08
N ARG A 27 -18.93 -6.99 -5.04
CA ARG A 27 -18.10 -6.02 -5.77
C ARG A 27 -17.60 -4.92 -4.85
N VAL A 28 -18.47 -4.39 -3.99
CA VAL A 28 -18.11 -3.34 -3.03
C VAL A 28 -17.09 -3.86 -2.03
N ILE A 29 -17.30 -5.06 -1.46
CA ILE A 29 -16.37 -5.64 -0.49
C ILE A 29 -15.01 -5.89 -1.12
N ARG A 30 -14.94 -6.50 -2.31
CA ARG A 30 -13.65 -6.74 -2.99
C ARG A 30 -12.89 -5.44 -3.24
N ARG A 31 -13.57 -4.44 -3.81
CA ARG A 31 -12.96 -3.13 -4.09
C ARG A 31 -12.48 -2.45 -2.80
N ALA A 32 -13.28 -2.49 -1.74
CA ALA A 32 -12.90 -1.89 -0.47
C ALA A 32 -11.67 -2.56 0.15
N LEU A 33 -11.58 -3.89 0.07
CA LEU A 33 -10.41 -4.64 0.55
C LEU A 33 -9.16 -4.31 -0.28
N GLU A 34 -9.26 -4.27 -1.61
CA GLU A 34 -8.15 -3.90 -2.51
C GLU A 34 -7.66 -2.47 -2.25
N GLU A 35 -8.59 -1.51 -2.11
CA GLU A 35 -8.25 -0.12 -1.82
C GLU A 35 -7.60 0.05 -0.44
N GLU A 36 -8.06 -0.68 0.58
CA GLU A 36 -7.49 -0.65 1.93
C GLU A 36 -6.08 -1.24 1.96
N ILE A 37 -5.85 -2.36 1.26
CA ILE A 37 -4.50 -2.95 1.11
C ILE A 37 -3.58 -1.96 0.41
N LYS A 38 -4.00 -1.39 -0.72
CA LYS A 38 -3.20 -0.43 -1.47
C LYS A 38 -2.80 0.77 -0.61
N ARG A 39 -3.73 1.31 0.20
CA ARG A 39 -3.43 2.39 1.14
C ARG A 39 -2.38 2.00 2.17
N LYS A 40 -2.45 0.78 2.70
CA LYS A 40 -1.47 0.27 3.67
C LYS A 40 -0.10 0.04 3.05
N GLU A 41 -0.04 -0.48 1.83
CA GLU A 41 1.22 -0.62 1.08
C GLU A 41 1.87 0.75 0.82
N GLU A 42 1.08 1.75 0.40
CA GLU A 42 1.58 3.12 0.19
C GLU A 42 2.12 3.76 1.50
N GLU A 43 1.43 3.53 2.62
CA GLU A 43 1.87 3.98 3.95
C GLU A 43 3.19 3.31 4.37
N GLU A 44 3.32 2.00 4.13
CA GLU A 44 4.55 1.26 4.41
C GLU A 44 5.72 1.71 3.55
N ILE A 45 5.49 1.94 2.25
CA ILE A 45 6.51 2.48 1.34
C ILE A 45 7.00 3.84 1.81
N LYS A 46 6.07 4.76 2.16
CA LYS A 46 6.42 6.09 2.69
C LYS A 46 7.22 5.99 3.98
N ARG A 47 6.86 5.06 4.87
CA ARG A 47 7.57 4.83 6.12
C ARG A 47 9.01 4.35 5.86
N LYS A 48 9.19 3.34 5.01
CA LYS A 48 10.52 2.83 4.63
C LYS A 48 11.38 3.90 3.95
N LEU A 49 10.77 4.73 3.09
CA LEU A 49 11.44 5.89 2.48
C LEU A 49 11.89 6.91 3.53
N GLY A 50 11.05 7.19 4.53
CA GLY A 50 11.41 8.08 5.65
C GLY A 50 12.56 7.53 6.47
N GLU A 51 12.55 6.23 6.78
CA GLU A 51 13.64 5.55 7.49
C GLU A 51 14.95 5.59 6.67
N ALA A 52 14.89 5.29 5.37
CA ALA A 52 16.03 5.38 4.47
C ALA A 52 16.57 6.81 4.35
N GLN A 53 15.69 7.81 4.22
CA GLN A 53 16.10 9.22 4.17
C GLN A 53 16.78 9.65 5.47
N ALA A 54 16.30 9.20 6.63
CA ALA A 54 16.90 9.51 7.92
C ALA A 54 18.30 8.91 8.06
N ILE A 55 18.54 7.71 7.49
CA ILE A 55 19.86 7.09 7.43
C ILE A 55 20.76 7.85 6.45
N LEU A 56 20.28 8.10 5.23
CA LEU A 56 21.05 8.76 4.17
C LEU A 56 21.42 10.21 4.51
N LYS A 57 20.57 10.94 5.26
CA LYS A 57 20.89 12.29 5.76
C LYS A 57 22.10 12.33 6.70
N LYS A 58 22.48 11.21 7.31
CA LYS A 58 23.66 11.14 8.19
C LYS A 58 24.96 11.03 7.38
N ILE A 59 24.88 10.71 6.10
CA ILE A 59 26.03 10.57 5.22
C ILE A 59 26.28 11.93 4.52
N PRO A 60 27.52 12.45 4.55
CA PRO A 60 27.86 13.67 3.83
C PRO A 60 27.63 13.51 2.32
N PRO A 61 27.14 14.56 1.61
CA PRO A 61 26.93 14.51 0.16
C PRO A 61 28.21 14.11 -0.61
N ASP A 62 29.37 14.58 -0.16
CA ASP A 62 30.66 14.29 -0.78
C ASP A 62 31.07 12.81 -0.70
N GLU A 63 30.76 12.12 0.41
CA GLU A 63 30.99 10.67 0.54
C GLU A 63 30.10 9.87 -0.40
N ILE A 64 28.85 10.30 -0.59
CA ILE A 64 27.92 9.67 -1.54
C ILE A 64 28.44 9.85 -2.97
N VAL A 65 28.90 11.04 -3.33
CA VAL A 65 29.44 11.33 -4.67
C VAL A 65 30.71 10.52 -4.93
N ASN A 66 31.64 10.45 -3.97
CA ASN A 66 32.86 9.66 -4.10
C ASN A 66 32.56 8.18 -4.25
N SER A 67 31.66 7.61 -3.44
CA SER A 67 31.27 6.20 -3.54
C SER A 67 30.61 5.87 -4.89
N ILE A 68 29.76 6.76 -5.43
CA ILE A 68 29.16 6.59 -6.76
C ILE A 68 30.22 6.66 -7.86
N ARG A 69 31.22 7.54 -7.70
CA ARG A 69 32.31 7.72 -8.66
C ARG A 69 33.25 6.51 -8.67
N GLU A 70 33.65 6.02 -7.51
CA GLU A 70 34.47 4.80 -7.35
C GLU A 70 33.75 3.58 -7.95
N SER A 71 32.46 3.39 -7.65
CA SER A 71 31.66 2.28 -8.20
C SER A 71 31.52 2.33 -9.73
N ARG A 72 31.70 3.51 -10.34
CA ARG A 72 31.65 3.71 -11.79
C ARG A 72 33.03 3.56 -12.45
N GLU A 73 34.11 3.80 -11.72
CA GLU A 73 35.49 3.60 -12.17
C GLU A 73 35.95 2.12 -12.01
N GLU A 74 35.32 1.34 -11.13
CA GLU A 74 35.56 -0.11 -10.98
C GLU A 74 34.88 -1.01 -12.03
N ARG A 75 34.16 -0.43 -13.01
CA ARG A 75 33.40 -1.15 -14.04
C ARG A 75 33.99 -1.02 -15.44
#